data_AF-A0A432JLQ1-F1
#
_entry.id   AF-A0A432JLQ1-F1
#
_cell.length_a   1.000
_cell.length_b   1.000
_cell.length_c   1.000
_cell.angle_alpha   90.00
_cell.angle_beta   90.00
_cell.angle_gamma   90.00
#
_symmetry.space_group_name_H-M   'P 1'
#
loop_
_entity.id
_entity.type
_entity.pdbx_description
1 polymer ?
#
loop_
_entity_poly.entity_id
_entity_poly.type
_entity_poly.pdbx_seq_one_letter_code
_entity_poly.pdbx_strand_id
1 'polypeptide(L)'
;GTIGGFGGCPYCGNGRSTGMAPTEDLLHMMDDMGVPTGVDIDKLIDCVWMAEDIMGRELYGHVSKAGPRPKTLDKLYDINMPFVETAEQARHFKKGASAYEGGLYPYSEPITSPYRERVDAGGPAYDDANGDFPWKQDWFPAKN
;
A
#
# COMPACT_ATOMS: atom_id res chain seq x y z
N GLY A 1 16.18 4.17 -8.59
CA GLY A 1 15.10 5.06 -9.01
C GLY A 1 15.42 6.48 -8.61
N THR A 2 14.39 7.32 -8.52
CA THR A 2 14.44 8.65 -7.89
C THR A 2 13.26 8.78 -6.93
N ILE A 3 13.33 9.67 -5.95
CA ILE A 3 12.24 9.88 -4.97
C ILE A 3 10.95 10.27 -5.71
N GLY A 4 9.86 9.53 -5.52
CA GLY A 4 8.56 9.80 -6.12
C GLY A 4 8.50 9.63 -7.63
N GLY A 5 9.58 9.23 -8.30
CA GLY A 5 9.66 9.30 -9.76
C GLY A 5 9.90 10.72 -10.29
N PHE A 6 10.33 11.65 -9.42
CA PHE A 6 10.75 12.99 -9.79
C PHE A 6 11.77 13.03 -10.92
N GLY A 7 11.42 13.68 -12.03
CA GLY A 7 12.31 13.93 -13.13
C GLY A 7 11.57 14.02 -14.46
N GLY A 8 12.31 13.77 -15.54
CA GLY A 8 11.81 13.77 -16.90
C GLY A 8 12.95 14.01 -17.87
N CYS A 9 12.68 13.77 -19.13
CA CYS A 9 13.63 13.92 -20.21
C CYS A 9 13.38 15.24 -20.95
N PRO A 10 14.33 16.20 -20.95
CA PRO A 10 14.15 17.44 -21.69
C PRO A 10 14.25 17.27 -23.21
N TYR A 11 14.76 16.13 -23.68
CA TYR A 11 15.12 15.93 -25.10
C TYR A 11 14.11 15.11 -25.90
N CYS A 12 13.32 14.24 -25.27
CA CYS A 12 12.52 13.24 -25.97
C CYS A 12 11.04 13.62 -26.13
N GLY A 13 10.70 14.91 -26.00
CA GLY A 13 9.37 15.48 -26.29
C GLY A 13 8.27 15.10 -25.29
N ASN A 14 8.43 14.00 -24.55
CA ASN A 14 7.47 13.46 -23.59
C ASN A 14 7.60 14.08 -22.18
N GLY A 15 8.59 14.96 -21.97
CA GLY A 15 8.75 15.78 -20.78
C GLY A 15 8.73 14.97 -19.47
N ARG A 16 7.88 15.40 -18.53
CA ARG A 16 7.76 14.81 -17.19
C ARG A 16 7.22 13.37 -17.19
N SER A 17 6.49 12.97 -18.22
CA SER A 17 5.93 11.61 -18.33
C SER A 17 7.00 10.52 -18.52
N THR A 18 8.23 10.92 -18.82
CA THR A 18 9.41 10.04 -18.86
C THR A 18 10.22 10.09 -17.56
N GLY A 19 9.53 10.38 -16.45
CA GLY A 19 10.13 10.35 -15.12
C GLY A 19 10.85 9.04 -14.84
N MET A 20 11.75 9.05 -13.87
CA MET A 20 12.45 7.84 -13.48
C MET A 20 11.51 6.91 -12.70
N ALA A 21 11.87 5.63 -12.59
CA ALA A 21 11.18 4.72 -11.69
C ALA A 21 11.15 5.28 -10.25
N PRO A 22 9.97 5.42 -9.63
CA PRO A 22 9.85 5.81 -8.23
C PRO A 22 10.63 4.86 -7.34
N THR A 23 11.50 5.39 -6.49
CA THR A 23 12.36 4.58 -5.63
C THR A 23 11.51 3.76 -4.66
N GLU A 24 10.47 4.35 -4.07
CA GLU A 24 9.59 3.67 -3.13
C GLU A 24 8.85 2.47 -3.75
N ASP A 25 8.43 2.58 -5.01
CA ASP A 25 7.75 1.49 -5.73
C ASP A 25 8.73 0.35 -6.00
N LEU A 26 9.95 0.68 -6.44
CA LEU A 26 11.00 -0.32 -6.67
C LEU A 26 11.40 -1.03 -5.38
N LEU A 27 11.58 -0.29 -4.29
CA LEU A 27 11.97 -0.86 -3.00
C LEU A 27 10.85 -1.70 -2.38
N HIS A 28 9.60 -1.28 -2.53
CA HIS A 28 8.44 -2.07 -2.11
C HIS A 28 8.36 -3.42 -2.85
N MET A 29 8.58 -3.41 -4.17
CA MET A 29 8.68 -4.64 -4.96
C MET A 29 9.85 -5.52 -4.48
N MET A 30 11.04 -4.94 -4.26
CA MET A 30 12.22 -5.68 -3.80
C MET A 30 11.99 -6.32 -2.42
N ASP A 31 11.35 -5.60 -1.50
CA ASP A 31 10.98 -6.10 -0.17
C ASP A 31 10.00 -7.27 -0.25
N ASP A 32 9.04 -7.23 -1.19
CA ASP A 32 8.13 -8.35 -1.44
C ASP A 32 8.80 -9.55 -2.14
N MET A 33 9.90 -9.33 -2.84
CA MET A 33 10.75 -10.39 -3.40
C MET A 33 11.79 -10.93 -2.39
N GLY A 34 11.81 -10.42 -1.16
CA GLY A 34 12.77 -10.83 -0.12
C GLY A 34 14.19 -10.30 -0.34
N VAL A 35 14.36 -9.24 -1.13
CA VAL A 35 15.65 -8.61 -1.38
C VAL A 35 15.87 -7.49 -0.35
N PRO A 36 16.84 -7.61 0.58
CA PRO A 36 17.07 -6.60 1.60
C PRO A 36 17.65 -5.32 0.99
N THR A 37 17.02 -4.19 1.29
CA THR A 37 17.42 -2.86 0.80
C THR A 37 18.07 -2.00 1.87
N GLY A 38 17.77 -2.27 3.14
CA GLY A 38 18.21 -1.45 4.29
C GLY A 38 17.52 -0.08 4.39
N VAL A 39 16.51 0.18 3.55
CA VAL A 39 15.80 1.46 3.52
C VAL A 39 14.49 1.36 4.31
N ASP A 40 14.27 2.37 5.15
CA ASP A 40 13.01 2.57 5.85
C ASP A 40 11.97 3.17 4.90
N ILE A 41 11.00 2.37 4.48
CA ILE A 41 9.99 2.77 3.49
C ILE A 41 9.09 3.90 4.03
N ASP A 42 8.78 3.90 5.32
CA ASP A 42 7.93 4.92 5.93
C ASP A 42 8.61 6.29 5.90
N LYS A 43 9.93 6.33 6.14
CA LYS A 43 10.71 7.57 6.00
C LYS A 43 10.89 8.00 4.55
N LEU A 44 11.02 7.04 3.63
CA LEU A 44 11.09 7.37 2.21
C LEU A 44 9.80 8.03 1.73
N ILE A 45 8.63 7.54 2.17
CA ILE A 45 7.34 8.17 1.88
C ILE A 45 7.28 9.61 2.41
N ASP A 46 7.78 9.87 3.62
CA ASP A 46 7.87 11.25 4.15
C ASP A 46 8.72 12.16 3.24
N CYS A 47 9.82 11.64 2.69
CA CYS A 47 10.64 12.37 1.73
C CYS A 47 9.90 12.64 0.41
N VAL A 48 9.07 11.71 -0.06
CA VAL A 48 8.26 11.90 -1.28
C VAL A 48 7.23 13.00 -1.05
N TRP A 49 6.49 12.97 0.06
CA TRP A 49 5.51 14.01 0.40
C TRP A 49 6.16 15.39 0.54
N MET A 50 7.32 15.46 1.19
CA MET A 50 8.10 16.70 1.27
C MET A 50 8.51 17.21 -0.12
N ALA A 51 8.90 16.31 -1.02
CA ALA A 51 9.24 16.69 -2.39
C ALA A 51 8.01 17.18 -3.17
N GLU A 52 6.85 16.57 -3.01
CA GLU A 52 5.58 17.02 -3.60
C GLU A 52 5.22 18.44 -3.13
N ASP A 53 5.33 18.69 -1.82
CA ASP A 53 5.08 20.01 -1.21
C ASP A 53 6.01 21.08 -1.78
N ILE A 54 7.32 20.79 -1.87
CA ILE A 54 8.31 21.72 -2.43
C ILE A 54 8.03 22.00 -3.92
N MET A 55 7.65 20.98 -4.67
CA MET A 55 7.44 21.07 -6.11
C MET A 55 6.06 21.63 -6.49
N GLY A 56 5.14 21.73 -5.52
CA GLY A 56 3.76 22.16 -5.70
C GLY A 56 2.95 21.23 -6.62
N ARG A 57 3.30 19.95 -6.68
CA ARG A 57 2.61 18.94 -7.50
C ARG A 57 2.87 17.53 -7.01
N GLU A 58 1.94 16.64 -7.31
CA GLU A 58 2.12 15.20 -7.09
C GLU A 58 3.24 14.62 -7.96
N LEU A 59 3.90 13.61 -7.42
CA LEU A 59 4.88 12.79 -8.10
C LEU A 59 4.24 11.47 -8.57
N TYR A 60 4.97 10.62 -9.29
CA TYR A 60 4.40 9.45 -9.97
C TYR A 60 4.34 8.18 -9.11
N GLY A 61 5.04 8.14 -7.97
CA GLY A 61 5.04 6.99 -7.07
C GLY A 61 3.65 6.54 -6.61
N HIS A 62 3.45 5.24 -6.50
CA HIS A 62 2.18 4.66 -6.05
C HIS A 62 2.21 4.31 -4.56
N VAL A 63 3.33 3.79 -4.07
CA VAL A 63 3.49 3.40 -2.66
C VAL A 63 3.41 4.61 -1.73
N SER A 64 3.89 5.77 -2.16
CA SER A 64 3.75 7.04 -1.43
C SER A 64 2.30 7.53 -1.35
N LYS A 65 1.39 7.03 -2.19
CA LYS A 65 -0.03 7.42 -2.22
C LYS A 65 -0.95 6.37 -1.58
N ALA A 66 -0.66 5.10 -1.79
CA ALA A 66 -1.49 3.97 -1.33
C ALA A 66 -0.93 3.26 -0.10
N GLY A 67 0.30 3.56 0.28
CA GLY A 67 1.02 2.90 1.36
C GLY A 67 1.72 1.61 0.93
N PRO A 68 2.68 1.13 1.73
CA PRO A 68 3.28 -0.18 1.53
C PRO A 68 2.28 -1.29 1.88
N ARG A 69 2.53 -2.48 1.35
CA ARG A 69 1.75 -3.68 1.68
C ARG A 69 1.85 -4.00 3.19
N PRO A 70 0.74 -4.05 3.96
CA PRO A 70 0.79 -4.25 5.41
C PRO A 70 1.08 -5.70 5.81
N LYS A 71 2.26 -5.97 6.42
CA LYS A 71 2.73 -7.34 6.70
C LYS A 71 2.44 -7.90 8.08
N THR A 72 2.07 -7.04 9.03
CA THR A 72 1.86 -7.41 10.44
C THR A 72 0.48 -6.98 10.91
N LEU A 73 -0.02 -7.63 11.98
CA LEU A 73 -1.37 -7.41 12.50
C LEU A 73 -1.60 -5.94 12.92
N ASP A 74 -0.60 -5.27 13.47
CA ASP A 74 -0.66 -3.85 13.86
C ASP A 74 -0.66 -2.89 12.66
N LYS A 75 -0.29 -3.37 11.47
CA LYS A 75 -0.29 -2.60 10.22
C LYS A 75 -1.48 -2.90 9.32
N LEU A 76 -2.21 -3.98 9.58
CA LEU A 76 -3.45 -4.27 8.86
C LEU A 76 -4.46 -3.15 9.11
N TYR A 77 -5.14 -2.75 8.05
CA TYR A 77 -6.18 -1.73 8.15
C TYR A 77 -7.40 -2.30 8.88
N ASP A 78 -8.18 -1.40 9.48
CA ASP A 78 -9.47 -1.76 10.04
C ASP A 78 -10.33 -2.36 8.93
N ILE A 79 -10.86 -3.57 9.16
CA ILE A 79 -11.71 -4.24 8.19
C ILE A 79 -13.03 -3.48 7.97
N ASN A 80 -13.41 -2.63 8.94
CA ASN A 80 -14.60 -1.80 8.91
C ASN A 80 -14.29 -0.34 8.55
N MET A 81 -13.12 -0.06 7.97
CA MET A 81 -12.75 1.29 7.54
C MET A 81 -13.83 1.91 6.62
N PRO A 82 -14.10 3.23 6.71
CA PRO A 82 -15.06 3.88 5.82
C PRO A 82 -14.59 3.88 4.37
N PHE A 83 -15.48 4.27 3.46
CA PHE A 83 -15.14 4.51 2.07
C PHE A 83 -14.06 5.60 1.95
N VAL A 84 -12.90 5.23 1.38
CA VAL A 84 -11.78 6.14 1.11
C VAL A 84 -11.95 6.72 -0.30
N GLU A 85 -12.33 7.99 -0.38
CA GLU A 85 -12.64 8.67 -1.65
C GLU A 85 -11.48 9.54 -2.15
N THR A 86 -10.68 10.08 -1.23
CA THR A 86 -9.65 11.09 -1.55
C THR A 86 -8.23 10.60 -1.29
N ALA A 87 -7.27 11.22 -1.98
CA ALA A 87 -5.84 10.97 -1.75
C ALA A 87 -5.40 11.31 -0.31
N GLU A 88 -6.01 12.32 0.33
CA GLU A 88 -5.73 12.65 1.72
C GLU A 88 -6.22 11.56 2.68
N GLN A 89 -7.45 11.07 2.46
CA GLN A 89 -7.97 9.95 3.24
C GLN A 89 -7.11 8.70 3.06
N ALA A 90 -6.61 8.44 1.85
CA ALA A 90 -5.73 7.30 1.57
C ALA A 90 -4.46 7.31 2.43
N ARG A 91 -3.99 8.47 2.92
CA ARG A 91 -2.83 8.58 3.83
C ARG A 91 -3.05 7.91 5.19
N HIS A 92 -4.23 7.36 5.47
CA HIS A 92 -4.52 6.57 6.66
C HIS A 92 -3.54 5.42 6.91
N PHE A 93 -2.91 4.87 5.85
CA PHE A 93 -1.90 3.82 6.00
C PHE A 93 -0.72 4.23 6.90
N LYS A 94 -0.49 5.54 7.05
CA LYS A 94 0.57 6.10 7.89
C LYS A 94 0.04 7.11 8.92
N LYS A 95 -1.02 7.83 8.62
CA LYS A 95 -1.65 8.82 9.53
C LYS A 95 -2.69 8.21 10.48
N GLY A 96 -3.10 6.97 10.25
CA GLY A 96 -4.12 6.29 11.05
C GLY A 96 -5.52 6.81 10.78
N ALA A 97 -6.45 6.49 11.69
CA ALA A 97 -7.88 6.68 11.50
C ALA A 97 -8.33 8.15 11.36
N SER A 98 -7.54 9.10 11.86
CA SER A 98 -7.85 10.53 11.71
C SER A 98 -7.88 11.00 10.26
N ALA A 99 -7.23 10.27 9.33
CA ALA A 99 -7.23 10.63 7.91
C ALA A 99 -8.61 10.47 7.26
N TYR A 100 -9.50 9.64 7.83
CA TYR A 100 -10.85 9.39 7.31
C TYR A 100 -11.96 9.68 8.33
N GLU A 101 -11.68 10.55 9.31
CA GLU A 101 -12.68 10.97 10.29
C GLU A 101 -13.90 11.57 9.58
N GLY A 102 -15.10 11.16 10.00
CA GLY A 102 -16.37 11.56 9.35
C GLY A 102 -16.65 10.86 8.01
N GLY A 103 -15.86 9.83 7.66
CA GLY A 103 -16.07 9.05 6.44
C GLY A 103 -17.42 8.33 6.40
N LEU A 104 -17.86 8.01 5.17
CA LEU A 104 -19.09 7.25 4.94
C LEU A 104 -18.83 5.76 5.13
N TYR A 105 -19.62 5.10 5.97
CA TYR A 105 -19.54 3.66 6.19
C TYR A 105 -20.60 2.97 5.33
N PRO A 106 -20.22 2.30 4.23
CA PRO A 106 -21.19 1.69 3.32
C PRO A 106 -21.82 0.41 3.88
N TYR A 107 -21.26 -0.14 4.96
CA TYR A 107 -21.69 -1.40 5.57
C TYR A 107 -22.62 -1.14 6.75
N SER A 108 -23.72 -1.89 6.83
CA SER A 108 -24.66 -1.82 7.96
C SER A 108 -24.28 -2.72 9.13
N GLU A 109 -23.45 -3.73 8.88
CA GLU A 109 -22.99 -4.71 9.85
C GLU A 109 -21.46 -4.85 9.75
N PRO A 110 -20.77 -5.28 10.82
CA PRO A 110 -19.32 -5.51 10.78
C PRO A 110 -18.92 -6.52 9.72
N ILE A 111 -17.84 -6.22 8.98
CA ILE A 111 -17.28 -7.13 7.98
C ILE A 111 -16.54 -8.27 8.68
N THR A 112 -16.87 -9.50 8.28
CA THR A 112 -16.18 -10.72 8.69
C THR A 112 -15.40 -11.31 7.52
N SER A 113 -14.25 -11.92 7.79
CA SER A 113 -13.48 -12.60 6.76
C SER A 113 -12.69 -13.77 7.35
N PRO A 114 -12.79 -14.98 6.77
CA PRO A 114 -12.00 -16.12 7.22
C PRO A 114 -10.49 -15.88 7.05
N TYR A 115 -10.10 -15.01 6.09
CA TYR A 115 -8.71 -14.57 5.95
C TYR A 115 -8.28 -13.73 7.14
N ARG A 116 -9.12 -12.80 7.61
CA ARG A 116 -8.81 -11.93 8.74
C ARG A 116 -8.76 -12.71 10.05
N GLU A 117 -9.75 -13.56 10.29
CA GLU A 117 -9.83 -14.44 11.47
C GLU A 117 -8.57 -15.30 11.63
N ARG A 118 -8.02 -15.82 10.52
CA ARG A 118 -6.78 -16.58 10.53
C ARG A 118 -5.59 -15.76 11.02
N VAL A 119 -5.46 -14.51 10.56
CA VAL A 119 -4.35 -13.62 10.95
C VAL A 119 -4.51 -13.19 12.41
N ASP A 120 -5.74 -12.88 12.84
CA ASP A 120 -6.03 -12.53 14.23
C ASP A 120 -5.72 -13.70 15.19
N ALA A 121 -5.86 -14.94 14.73
CA ALA A 121 -5.46 -16.16 15.46
C ALA A 121 -3.94 -16.44 15.45
N GLY A 122 -3.12 -15.53 14.90
CA GLY A 122 -1.66 -15.64 14.84
C GLY A 122 -1.11 -16.31 13.57
N GLY A 123 -1.96 -16.57 12.57
CA GLY A 123 -1.53 -17.03 11.25
C GLY A 123 -0.80 -15.93 10.45
N PRO A 124 -0.11 -16.30 9.36
CA PRO A 124 0.58 -15.32 8.52
C PRO A 124 -0.41 -14.40 7.80
N ALA A 125 -0.05 -13.12 7.66
CA ALA A 125 -0.86 -12.11 6.96
C ALA A 125 -1.08 -12.45 5.48
N TYR A 126 -0.14 -13.16 4.87
CA TYR A 126 -0.17 -13.55 3.46
C TYR A 126 0.08 -15.04 3.30
N ASP A 127 -0.47 -15.59 2.22
CA ASP A 127 -0.33 -17.00 1.89
C ASP A 127 1.06 -17.30 1.32
N ASP A 128 1.59 -18.47 1.66
CA ASP A 128 2.78 -19.01 1.00
C ASP A 128 2.43 -19.45 -0.42
N ALA A 129 3.35 -19.28 -1.37
CA ALA A 129 3.14 -19.68 -2.76
C ALA A 129 2.84 -21.18 -2.92
N ASN A 130 3.29 -22.01 -1.96
CA ASN A 130 3.04 -23.45 -1.89
C ASN A 130 2.09 -23.81 -0.72
N GLY A 131 1.40 -22.82 -0.15
CA GLY A 131 0.49 -23.01 0.98
C GLY A 131 -0.83 -23.67 0.59
N ASP A 132 -1.40 -24.41 1.53
CA ASP A 132 -2.68 -25.10 1.35
C ASP A 132 -3.91 -24.18 1.49
N PHE A 133 -3.75 -23.03 2.12
CA PHE A 133 -4.80 -22.03 2.25
C PHE A 133 -4.75 -21.04 1.07
N PRO A 134 -5.91 -20.60 0.54
CA PRO A 134 -7.28 -21.01 0.90
C PRO A 134 -7.74 -22.30 0.19
N TRP A 135 -6.89 -22.89 -0.66
CA TRP A 135 -7.24 -23.93 -1.64
C TRP A 135 -7.86 -25.22 -1.07
N LYS A 136 -7.56 -25.60 0.17
CA LYS A 136 -8.09 -26.80 0.84
C LYS A 136 -9.17 -26.51 1.88
N GLN A 137 -9.79 -25.33 1.86
CA GLN A 137 -10.85 -24.98 2.80
C GLN A 137 -12.23 -25.36 2.26
N ASP A 138 -13.10 -25.89 3.12
CA ASP A 138 -14.45 -26.34 2.72
C ASP A 138 -15.32 -25.22 2.10
N TRP A 139 -15.07 -23.97 2.50
CA TRP A 139 -15.77 -22.79 2.00
C TRP A 139 -15.15 -22.20 0.71
N PHE A 140 -13.93 -22.62 0.35
CA PHE A 140 -13.24 -22.07 -0.82
C PHE A 140 -13.64 -22.87 -2.06
N PRO A 141 -14.09 -22.21 -3.14
CA PRO A 141 -14.49 -22.90 -4.37
C PRO A 141 -13.25 -23.39 -5.13
N ALA A 142 -12.68 -24.51 -4.68
CA ALA A 142 -11.60 -25.19 -5.40
C ALA A 142 -12.14 -25.70 -6.75
N LYS A 143 -11.37 -25.48 -7.83
CA LYS A 143 -11.65 -26.12 -9.11
C LYS A 143 -11.31 -27.60 -8.97
N ASN A 144 -12.33 -28.46 -8.99
CA ASN A 144 -12.19 -29.92 -9.13
C ASN A 144 -11.40 -30.29 -10.39
#